data_AF-A0AAV5TUP2-F1
#
_entry.id   AF-A0AAV5TUP2-F1
#
_cell.length_a   1.000
_cell.length_b   1.000
_cell.length_c   1.000
_cell.angle_alpha   90.00
_cell.angle_beta   90.00
_cell.angle_gamma   90.00
#
_symmetry.space_group_name_H-M   'P 1'
#
loop_
_entity.id
_entity.type
_entity.pdbx_description
1 polymer ?
#
loop_
_entity_poly.entity_id
_entity_poly.type
_entity_poly.pdbx_seq_one_letter_code
_entity_poly.pdbx_strand_id
1 'polypeptide(L)'
;DKLTPEVIEKLKAGRAKLKANPALIDNAIAKLNPEAQAPAKKFRDLLLSDETDLAKFHAAGQEIKAGLSDEVKAALKAHEAEIAAALGLPLPPSA
;
A
#
# COMPACT_ATOMS: atom_id res chain seq x y z
N ASP A 1 0.72 0.02 18.78
CA ASP A 1 0.37 1.24 18.02
C ASP A 1 -1.10 1.32 17.66
N LYS A 2 -1.80 2.35 18.16
CA LYS A 2 -3.15 2.69 17.70
C LYS A 2 -3.02 3.76 16.60
N LEU A 3 -3.53 3.46 15.40
CA LEU A 3 -3.67 4.45 14.34
C LEU A 3 -4.49 5.63 14.85
N THR A 4 -3.98 6.86 14.72
CA THR A 4 -4.71 8.05 15.13
C THR A 4 -5.88 8.34 14.18
N PRO A 5 -6.95 9.01 14.63
CA PRO A 5 -8.08 9.37 13.77
C PRO A 5 -7.67 10.07 12.47
N GLU A 6 -6.68 10.96 12.56
CA GLU A 6 -6.13 11.66 11.39
C GLU A 6 -5.49 10.71 10.37
N VAL A 7 -4.78 9.67 10.81
CA VAL A 7 -4.18 8.68 9.90
C VAL A 7 -5.29 7.84 9.25
N ILE A 8 -6.35 7.53 9.97
CA ILE A 8 -7.51 6.81 9.45
C ILE A 8 -8.23 7.63 8.38
N GLU A 9 -8.47 8.92 8.61
CA GLU A 9 -9.09 9.80 7.63
C GLU A 9 -8.21 9.98 6.39
N LYS A 10 -6.89 10.17 6.57
CA LYS A 10 -5.94 10.24 5.45
C LYS A 10 -5.96 8.95 4.64
N LEU A 11 -5.93 7.78 5.29
CA LEU A 11 -5.98 6.48 4.60
C LEU A 11 -7.28 6.32 3.80
N LYS A 12 -8.44 6.68 4.37
CA LYS A 12 -9.73 6.67 3.66
C LYS A 12 -9.70 7.60 2.44
N ALA A 13 -9.19 8.82 2.60
CA ALA A 13 -9.07 9.78 1.51
C ALA A 13 -8.12 9.31 0.41
N GLY A 14 -6.98 8.72 0.78
CA GLY A 14 -6.03 8.13 -0.18
C GLY A 14 -6.66 6.97 -0.95
N ARG A 15 -7.40 6.07 -0.27
CA ARG A 15 -8.12 4.97 -0.93
C ARG A 15 -9.20 5.49 -1.88
N ALA A 16 -9.92 6.54 -1.52
CA ALA A 16 -10.90 7.17 -2.41
C ALA A 16 -10.23 7.71 -3.69
N LYS A 17 -9.08 8.39 -3.56
CA LYS A 17 -8.29 8.86 -4.71
C LYS A 17 -7.80 7.71 -5.58
N LEU A 18 -7.36 6.60 -4.97
CA LEU A 18 -6.93 5.40 -5.68
C LEU A 18 -8.06 4.70 -6.42
N LYS A 19 -9.24 4.59 -5.80
CA LYS A 19 -10.44 4.06 -6.47
C LYS A 19 -10.85 4.93 -7.65
N ALA A 20 -10.71 6.25 -7.53
CA ALA A 20 -11.01 7.19 -8.60
C ALA A 20 -9.98 7.16 -9.74
N ASN A 21 -8.73 6.79 -9.47
CA ASN A 21 -7.67 6.68 -10.47
C ASN A 21 -6.72 5.50 -10.19
N PRO A 22 -7.17 4.26 -10.47
CA PRO A 22 -6.37 3.06 -10.19
C PRO A 22 -5.08 2.99 -11.02
N ALA A 23 -5.06 3.65 -12.19
CA ALA A 23 -3.91 3.71 -13.09
C ALA A 23 -2.65 4.31 -12.44
N LEU A 24 -2.80 5.15 -11.39
CA LEU A 24 -1.67 5.68 -10.63
C LEU A 24 -0.82 4.56 -10.02
N ILE A 25 -1.48 3.55 -9.45
CA ILE A 25 -0.78 2.40 -8.86
C ILE A 25 -0.35 1.43 -9.97
N ASP A 26 -1.19 1.14 -10.95
CA ASP A 26 -0.83 0.19 -12.02
C ASP A 26 0.44 0.61 -12.78
N ASN A 27 0.57 1.90 -13.09
CA ASN A 27 1.76 2.44 -13.75
C ASN A 27 3.01 2.37 -12.87
N ALA A 28 2.85 2.54 -11.56
CA ALA A 28 3.96 2.42 -10.61
C ALA A 28 4.35 0.95 -10.39
N ILE A 29 3.38 0.01 -10.39
CA ILE A 29 3.61 -1.43 -10.30
C ILE A 29 4.38 -1.91 -11.52
N ALA A 30 4.03 -1.42 -12.72
CA ALA A 30 4.70 -1.81 -13.96
C ALA A 30 6.21 -1.49 -13.99
N LYS A 31 6.68 -0.56 -13.14
CA LYS A 31 8.10 -0.22 -12.99
C LYS A 31 8.87 -1.17 -12.07
N LEU A 32 8.19 -2.03 -11.32
CA LEU A 32 8.81 -2.97 -10.41
C LEU A 32 9.38 -4.19 -11.15
N ASN A 33 10.40 -4.80 -10.55
CA ASN A 33 10.91 -6.09 -10.98
C ASN A 33 9.77 -7.15 -10.95
N PRO A 34 9.79 -8.16 -11.82
CA PRO A 34 8.70 -9.13 -11.96
C PRO A 34 8.29 -9.80 -10.63
N GLU A 35 9.26 -10.10 -9.78
CA GLU A 35 9.06 -10.71 -8.46
C GLU A 35 8.34 -9.77 -7.46
N ALA A 36 8.50 -8.46 -7.62
CA ALA A 36 7.84 -7.44 -6.79
C ALA A 36 6.48 -7.00 -7.37
N GLN A 37 6.21 -7.22 -8.66
CA GLN A 37 4.92 -6.89 -9.27
C GLN A 37 3.76 -7.69 -8.67
N ALA A 38 3.96 -8.99 -8.43
CA ALA A 38 2.92 -9.85 -7.86
C ALA A 38 2.46 -9.40 -6.45
N PRO A 39 3.36 -9.20 -5.47
CA PRO A 39 2.95 -8.68 -4.17
C PRO A 39 2.43 -7.23 -4.25
N ALA A 40 2.97 -6.39 -5.14
CA ALA A 40 2.46 -5.02 -5.30
C ALA A 40 1.01 -4.99 -5.82
N LYS A 41 0.63 -5.90 -6.73
CA LYS A 41 -0.77 -6.06 -7.16
C LYS A 41 -1.68 -6.48 -6.01
N LYS A 42 -1.23 -7.42 -5.16
CA LYS A 42 -2.00 -7.79 -3.95
C LYS A 42 -2.22 -6.58 -3.02
N PHE A 43 -1.21 -5.72 -2.87
CA PHE A 43 -1.36 -4.46 -2.11
C PHE A 43 -2.34 -3.49 -2.76
N ARG A 44 -2.30 -3.35 -4.09
CA ARG A 44 -3.30 -2.57 -4.84
C ARG A 44 -4.71 -3.10 -4.59
N ASP A 45 -4.93 -4.40 -4.73
CA ASP A 45 -6.25 -5.00 -4.50
C ASP A 45 -6.72 -4.80 -3.05
N LEU A 46 -5.82 -4.93 -2.07
CA LEU A 46 -6.13 -4.63 -0.67
C LEU A 46 -6.51 -3.15 -0.46
N LEU A 47 -5.80 -2.21 -1.09
CA LEU A 47 -6.11 -0.78 -1.04
C LEU A 47 -7.44 -0.44 -1.73
N LEU A 48 -7.75 -1.11 -2.84
CA LEU A 48 -8.99 -0.94 -3.60
C LEU A 48 -10.17 -1.74 -3.02
N SER A 49 -9.93 -2.64 -2.07
CA SER A 49 -11.00 -3.39 -1.41
C SER A 49 -11.97 -2.46 -0.67
N ASP A 50 -13.08 -3.01 -0.20
CA ASP A 50 -14.00 -2.35 0.74
C ASP A 50 -13.70 -2.71 2.20
N GLU A 51 -12.55 -3.33 2.49
CA GLU A 51 -12.16 -3.66 3.86
C GLU A 51 -12.03 -2.38 4.68
N THR A 52 -12.85 -2.24 5.73
CA THR A 52 -12.86 -1.07 6.62
C THR A 52 -12.25 -1.37 7.98
N ASP A 53 -12.07 -2.65 8.30
CA ASP A 53 -11.40 -3.11 9.51
C ASP A 53 -9.88 -2.93 9.34
N LEU A 54 -9.33 -1.97 10.06
CA LEU A 54 -7.91 -1.63 10.00
C LEU A 54 -7.01 -2.75 10.54
N ALA A 55 -7.50 -3.57 11.48
CA ALA A 55 -6.74 -4.69 12.00
C ALA A 55 -6.64 -5.79 10.94
N LYS A 56 -7.74 -6.09 10.24
CA LYS A 56 -7.72 -7.02 9.09
C LYS A 56 -6.90 -6.49 7.93
N PHE A 57 -7.03 -5.19 7.62
CA PHE A 57 -6.23 -4.53 6.59
C PHE A 57 -4.72 -4.65 6.90
N HIS A 58 -4.33 -4.37 8.14
CA HIS A 58 -2.95 -4.50 8.55
C HIS A 58 -2.46 -5.96 8.50
N ALA A 59 -3.26 -6.91 9.00
CA ALA A 59 -2.93 -8.33 8.96
C ALA A 59 -2.76 -8.85 7.52
N ALA A 60 -3.66 -8.49 6.60
CA ALA A 60 -3.54 -8.84 5.20
C ALA A 60 -2.28 -8.24 4.57
N GLY A 61 -1.92 -7.00 4.91
CA GLY A 61 -0.67 -6.38 4.47
C GLY A 61 0.57 -7.10 4.99
N GLN A 62 0.56 -7.56 6.25
CA GLN A 62 1.64 -8.37 6.82
C GLN A 62 1.75 -9.72 6.12
N GLU A 63 0.63 -10.36 5.80
CA GLU A 63 0.59 -11.64 5.08
C GLU A 63 1.16 -11.51 3.67
N ILE A 64 0.88 -10.40 2.95
CA ILE A 64 1.49 -10.14 1.64
C ILE A 64 3.02 -9.99 1.76
N LYS A 65 3.51 -9.40 2.86
CA LYS A 65 4.95 -9.24 3.14
C LYS A 65 5.60 -10.53 3.66
N ALA A 66 4.81 -11.49 4.16
CA ALA A 66 5.31 -12.73 4.69
C ALA A 66 5.92 -13.60 3.58
N GLY A 67 7.15 -14.04 3.77
CA GLY A 67 7.86 -14.86 2.80
C GLY A 67 8.46 -14.11 1.60
N LEU A 68 8.36 -12.77 1.56
CA LEU A 68 9.09 -11.98 0.56
C LEU A 68 10.56 -11.83 0.95
N SER A 69 11.45 -11.94 -0.04
CA SER A 69 12.88 -11.63 0.11
C SER A 69 13.08 -10.15 0.48
N ASP A 70 14.19 -9.84 1.16
CA ASP A 70 14.47 -8.45 1.60
C ASP A 70 14.60 -7.48 0.42
N GLU A 71 15.11 -7.95 -0.72
CA GLU A 71 15.16 -7.16 -1.97
C GLU A 71 13.76 -6.77 -2.46
N VAL A 72 12.81 -7.72 -2.44
CA VAL A 72 11.42 -7.47 -2.84
C VAL A 72 10.73 -6.53 -1.84
N LYS A 73 10.99 -6.68 -0.53
CA LYS A 73 10.47 -5.77 0.49
C LYS A 73 11.00 -4.34 0.30
N ALA A 74 12.28 -4.18 -0.04
CA ALA A 74 12.88 -2.88 -0.31
C ALA A 74 12.25 -2.21 -1.54
N ALA A 75 12.07 -2.96 -2.64
CA ALA A 75 11.40 -2.47 -3.84
C ALA A 75 9.95 -2.04 -3.56
N LEU A 76 9.20 -2.83 -2.79
CA LEU A 76 7.84 -2.49 -2.37
C LEU A 76 7.80 -1.26 -1.45
N LYS A 77 8.78 -1.08 -0.55
CA LYS A 77 8.87 0.09 0.32
C LYS A 77 9.10 1.38 -0.48
N ALA A 78 9.99 1.34 -1.48
CA ALA A 78 10.19 2.47 -2.38
C ALA A 78 8.92 2.82 -3.16
N HIS A 79 8.22 1.79 -3.66
CA HIS A 79 6.94 1.93 -4.36
C HIS A 79 5.83 2.51 -3.49
N GLU A 80 5.70 2.03 -2.25
CA GLU A 80 4.75 2.55 -1.26
C GLU A 80 5.02 4.03 -0.97
N ALA A 81 6.29 4.45 -0.93
CA ALA A 81 6.66 5.83 -0.69
C ALA A 81 6.27 6.77 -1.85
N GLU A 82 6.49 6.34 -3.11
CA GLU A 82 6.05 7.10 -4.29
C GLU A 82 4.53 7.26 -4.33
N ILE A 83 3.79 6.19 -4.03
CA ILE A 83 2.33 6.22 -3.99
C ILE A 83 1.85 7.11 -2.84
N ALA A 84 2.42 6.97 -1.65
CA ALA A 84 2.05 7.80 -0.50
C ALA A 84 2.26 9.29 -0.79
N ALA A 85 3.39 9.65 -1.41
CA ALA A 85 3.66 11.02 -1.85
C ALA A 85 2.63 11.51 -2.89
N ALA A 86 2.33 10.69 -3.91
CA ALA A 86 1.34 11.03 -4.93
C ALA A 86 -0.08 11.23 -4.37
N LEU A 87 -0.42 10.54 -3.28
CA LEU A 87 -1.74 10.59 -2.65
C LEU A 87 -1.85 11.62 -1.50
N GLY A 88 -0.72 12.13 -1.02
CA GLY A 88 -0.64 12.95 0.19
C GLY A 88 -0.88 12.15 1.48
N LEU A 89 -0.54 10.86 1.48
CA LEU A 89 -0.61 9.99 2.64
C LEU A 89 0.65 10.15 3.51
N PRO A 90 0.52 10.09 4.84
CA PRO A 90 1.68 10.02 5.70
C PRO A 90 2.37 8.68 5.43
N LEU A 91 3.67 8.74 5.11
CA LEU A 91 4.51 7.53 5.03
C LEU A 91 4.38 6.79 6.36
N PRO A 92 4.21 5.45 6.38
CA PRO A 92 4.24 4.73 7.63
C PRO A 92 5.57 5.01 8.33
N PRO A 93 5.57 5.22 9.67
CA PRO A 93 6.81 5.34 10.40
C PRO A 93 7.66 4.12 10.10
N SER A 94 8.91 4.36 9.73
CA SER A 94 9.87 3.26 9.56
C SER A 94 10.02 2.59 10.92
N ALA A 95 9.37 1.43 11.07
CA ALA A 95 9.71 0.44 12.07
C ALA A 95 10.95 -0.32 11.61
#